data_AF-A0A131MDG3-F1
#
_entry.id   AF-A0A131MDG3-F1
#
_cell.length_a   1.000
_cell.length_b   1.000
_cell.length_c   1.000
_cell.angle_alpha   90.00
_cell.angle_beta   90.00
_cell.angle_gamma   90.00
#
_symmetry.space_group_name_H-M   'P 1'
#
loop_
_entity.id
_entity.type
_entity.pdbx_description
1 polymer ?
#
loop_
_entity_poly.entity_id
_entity_poly.type
_entity_poly.pdbx_seq_one_letter_code
_entity_poly.pdbx_strand_id
1 'polypeptide(L)'
;MCDHPRIFQMHLIERASKVYKWTETADSIIVDDQFGTYISERISSWRKILAESREVVLSYPEDSDSDSPGPSSVDARKVPKSEAKKRGRENKKLVHNDSSENKEPSESPTADPTMKKPLWPCAVCNASAKFGSCKCKGCDQWSHLTCVGIKMKDFTEGWKCGACCAQE
;
A
#
# COMPACT_ATOMS: atom_id res chain seq x y z
N MET A 1 19.02 -3.53 -14.42
CA MET A 1 18.15 -2.95 -13.39
C MET A 1 19.05 -2.19 -12.45
N CYS A 2 19.05 -0.86 -12.52
CA CYS A 2 19.97 -0.03 -11.76
C CYS A 2 19.25 0.39 -10.47
N ASP A 3 19.34 -0.44 -9.44
CA ASP A 3 18.97 -0.09 -8.07
C ASP A 3 19.96 0.97 -7.56
N HIS A 4 19.71 2.23 -7.88
CA HIS A 4 20.57 3.32 -7.43
C HIS A 4 20.25 3.60 -5.96
N PRO A 5 21.19 3.37 -5.00
CA PRO A 5 20.93 3.55 -3.57
C PRO A 5 20.46 4.96 -3.19
N ARG A 6 20.75 5.97 -4.04
CA ARG A 6 20.27 7.35 -3.88
C ARG A 6 18.74 7.50 -3.94
N ILE A 7 18.04 6.69 -4.75
CA ILE A 7 16.57 6.82 -4.87
C ILE A 7 15.89 6.38 -3.57
N PHE A 8 16.39 5.32 -2.94
CA PHE A 8 15.88 4.88 -1.64
C PHE A 8 16.12 5.91 -0.54
N GLN A 9 17.31 6.54 -0.52
CA GLN A 9 17.62 7.57 0.47
C GLN A 9 16.72 8.81 0.32
N MET A 10 16.46 9.26 -0.91
CA MET A 10 15.55 10.39 -1.16
C MET A 10 14.11 10.09 -0.74
N HIS A 11 13.57 8.91 -1.05
CA HIS A 11 12.23 8.53 -0.60
C HIS A 11 12.12 8.41 0.91
N LEU A 12 13.19 7.98 1.59
CA LEU A 12 13.23 7.93 3.05
C LEU A 12 13.18 9.34 3.66
N ILE A 13 13.97 10.28 3.12
CA ILE A 13 13.99 11.69 3.55
C ILE A 13 12.62 12.35 3.32
N GLU A 14 11.99 12.12 2.17
CA GLU A 14 10.67 12.69 1.87
C GLU A 14 9.59 12.16 2.82
N ARG A 15 9.61 10.86 3.15
CA ARG A 15 8.71 10.27 4.14
C ARG A 15 8.96 10.82 5.54
N ALA A 16 10.23 10.96 5.94
CA ALA A 16 10.60 11.54 7.24
C ALA A 16 10.12 13.00 7.37
N SER A 17 10.27 13.81 6.30
CA SER A 17 9.80 15.20 6.28
C SER A 17 8.28 15.32 6.41
N LYS A 18 7.51 14.42 5.76
CA LYS A 18 6.05 14.37 5.92
C LYS A 18 5.65 14.05 7.36
N VAL A 19 6.35 13.13 8.03
CA VAL A 19 6.11 12.81 9.44
C VAL A 19 6.42 14.02 10.34
N TYR A 20 7.50 14.75 10.06
CA TYR A 20 7.89 15.92 10.86
C TYR A 20 6.86 17.07 10.80
N LYS A 21 6.32 17.37 9.61
CA LYS A 21 5.24 18.37 9.45
C LYS A 21 3.96 18.00 10.21
N TRP A 22 3.66 16.70 10.30
CA TRP A 22 2.54 16.22 11.09
C TRP A 22 2.77 16.45 12.59
N THR A 23 4.00 16.30 13.09
CA THR A 23 4.28 16.52 14.52
C THR A 23 4.17 17.99 14.94
N GLU A 24 4.59 18.95 14.10
CA GLU A 24 4.40 20.39 14.40
C GLU A 24 2.92 20.77 14.45
N THR A 25 2.10 20.18 13.58
CA THR A 25 0.65 20.41 13.60
C THR A 25 0.01 19.78 14.83
N ALA A 26 0.50 18.62 15.28
CA ALA A 26 -0.01 17.94 16.47
C ALA A 26 0.27 18.71 17.76
N ASP A 27 1.45 19.34 17.89
CA ASP A 27 1.80 20.16 19.06
C ASP A 27 0.80 21.32 19.29
N SER A 28 0.13 21.80 18.23
CA SER A 28 -0.91 22.84 18.33
C SER A 28 -2.30 22.32 18.74
N ILE A 29 -2.59 21.02 18.59
CA ILE A 29 -3.96 20.49 18.70
C ILE A 29 -4.23 19.85 20.08
N ILE A 30 -3.21 19.70 20.90
CA ILE A 30 -3.35 19.08 22.22
C ILE A 30 -3.96 20.10 23.21
N VAL A 31 -5.30 20.09 23.31
CA VAL A 31 -6.06 20.87 24.31
C VAL A 31 -6.62 19.97 25.43
N ASP A 32 -6.59 18.64 25.28
CA ASP A 32 -7.06 17.70 26.30
C ASP A 32 -5.90 17.02 27.05
N ASP A 33 -5.80 17.30 28.34
CA ASP A 33 -4.69 16.96 29.25
C ASP A 33 -4.36 15.46 29.28
N GLN A 34 -5.37 14.59 29.25
CA GLN A 34 -5.15 13.13 29.27
C GLN A 34 -4.65 12.56 27.95
N PHE A 35 -5.11 13.09 26.81
CA PHE A 35 -4.64 12.62 25.51
C PHE A 35 -3.30 13.23 25.14
N GLY A 36 -3.05 14.43 25.66
CA GLY A 36 -1.80 15.16 25.46
C GLY A 36 -0.57 14.47 26.02
N THR A 37 -0.67 13.91 27.23
CA THR A 37 0.45 13.17 27.83
C THR A 37 0.83 11.94 27.01
N TYR A 38 -0.14 11.14 26.55
CA TYR A 38 0.12 9.96 25.71
C TYR A 38 0.78 10.32 24.37
N ILE A 39 0.29 11.36 23.68
CA ILE A 39 0.90 11.80 22.43
C ILE A 39 2.30 12.35 22.68
N SER A 40 2.49 13.15 23.73
CA SER A 40 3.80 13.73 24.08
C SER A 40 4.84 12.66 24.40
N GLU A 41 4.47 11.61 25.14
CA GLU A 41 5.34 10.45 25.39
C GLU A 41 5.69 9.71 24.10
N ARG A 42 4.71 9.50 23.21
CA ARG A 42 4.93 8.92 21.88
C ARG A 42 5.88 9.77 21.05
N ILE A 43 5.65 11.08 20.92
CA ILE A 43 6.53 11.98 20.14
C ILE A 43 7.95 11.96 20.71
N SER A 44 8.10 11.98 22.04
CA SER A 44 9.40 11.91 22.70
C SER A 44 10.12 10.59 22.42
N SER A 45 9.41 9.45 22.45
CA SER A 45 9.95 8.14 22.08
C SER A 45 10.45 8.10 20.63
N TRP A 46 9.68 8.66 19.69
CA TRP A 46 10.07 8.73 18.28
C TRP A 46 11.27 9.65 18.05
N ARG A 47 11.35 10.79 18.75
CA ARG A 47 12.52 11.68 18.71
C ARG A 47 13.78 10.97 19.20
N LYS A 48 13.67 10.16 20.26
CA LYS A 48 14.79 9.35 20.76
C LYS A 48 15.26 8.31 19.74
N ILE A 49 14.33 7.57 19.13
CA ILE A 49 14.65 6.58 18.09
C ILE A 49 15.32 7.25 16.89
N LEU A 50 14.83 8.42 16.45
CA LEU A 50 15.42 9.17 15.34
C LEU A 50 16.82 9.70 15.68
N ALA A 51 17.05 10.16 16.92
CA ALA A 51 18.36 10.61 17.37
C ALA A 51 19.37 9.45 17.40
N GLU A 52 18.98 8.29 17.94
CA GLU A 52 19.80 7.08 17.93
C GLU A 52 20.09 6.59 16.49
N SER A 53 19.11 6.69 15.60
CA SER A 53 19.28 6.33 14.18
C SER A 53 20.25 7.26 13.45
N ARG A 54 20.29 8.55 13.81
CA ARG A 54 21.18 9.54 13.19
C ARG A 54 22.64 9.28 13.52
N GLU A 55 22.95 8.90 14.75
CA GLU A 55 24.30 8.52 15.18
C GLU A 55 24.83 7.32 14.35
N VAL A 56 23.96 6.33 14.07
CA VAL A 56 24.32 5.15 13.27
C VAL A 56 24.63 5.49 11.81
N VAL A 57 23.95 6.50 11.24
CA VAL A 57 24.21 6.92 9.85
C VAL A 57 25.50 7.74 9.73
N LEU A 58 25.88 8.51 10.76
CA LEU A 58 27.08 9.33 10.74
C LEU A 58 28.37 8.55 11.07
N SER A 59 28.26 7.34 11.61
CA SER A 59 29.43 6.49 11.90
C SER A 59 29.94 5.70 10.68
N TYR A 60 29.44 5.95 9.47
CA TYR A 60 30.05 5.36 8.28
C TYR A 60 31.38 6.06 8.02
N PRO A 61 32.54 5.37 8.19
CA PRO A 61 33.82 5.98 7.89
C PRO A 61 33.83 6.39 6.41
N GLU A 62 34.09 7.67 6.14
CA GLU A 62 34.20 8.22 4.79
C GLU A 62 35.46 7.71 4.06
N ASP A 63 36.31 6.95 4.75
CA ASP A 63 37.59 6.49 4.25
C ASP A 63 37.50 5.01 3.86
N SER A 64 36.83 4.75 2.74
CA SER A 64 37.08 3.54 1.98
C SER A 64 37.12 3.91 0.52
N ASP A 65 38.26 4.51 0.14
CA ASP A 65 38.87 4.47 -1.19
C ASP A 65 39.05 3.01 -1.62
N SER A 66 37.96 2.29 -1.81
CA SER A 66 37.96 0.99 -2.44
C SER A 66 37.80 1.24 -3.93
N ASP A 67 38.97 1.38 -4.58
CA ASP A 67 39.21 1.01 -5.97
C ASP A 67 38.51 -0.33 -6.26
N SER A 68 37.22 -0.28 -6.58
CA SER A 68 36.46 -1.45 -7.00
C SER A 68 36.55 -1.51 -8.52
N PRO A 69 37.40 -2.38 -9.07
CA PRO A 69 37.51 -2.57 -10.50
C PRO A 69 36.14 -2.93 -11.07
N GLY A 70 35.78 -2.22 -12.14
CA GLY A 70 34.48 -2.29 -12.76
C GLY A 70 34.04 -3.71 -13.10
N PRO A 71 32.72 -3.96 -13.16
CA PRO A 71 32.17 -5.27 -13.44
C PRO A 71 32.68 -5.74 -14.80
N SER A 72 33.60 -6.70 -14.80
CA SER A 72 33.98 -7.40 -16.02
C SER A 72 32.76 -8.18 -16.50
N SER A 73 32.38 -7.88 -17.73
CA SER A 73 31.30 -8.52 -18.45
C SER A 73 31.59 -10.02 -18.61
N VAL A 74 31.08 -10.84 -17.70
CA VAL A 74 31.11 -12.29 -17.88
C VAL A 74 29.74 -12.78 -18.32
N ASP A 75 29.81 -13.45 -19.46
CA ASP A 75 28.75 -13.95 -20.31
C ASP A 75 27.56 -14.62 -19.61
N ALA A 76 26.41 -14.25 -20.16
CA ALA A 76 25.11 -14.91 -20.11
C ALA A 76 25.18 -16.44 -20.15
N ARG A 77 25.36 -17.08 -18.98
CA ARG A 77 25.05 -18.51 -18.83
C ARG A 77 23.54 -18.69 -18.73
N LYS A 78 22.97 -18.97 -19.90
CA LYS A 78 21.74 -19.71 -20.20
C LYS A 78 21.28 -20.59 -19.02
N VAL A 79 20.33 -20.12 -18.21
CA VAL A 79 19.71 -20.93 -17.16
C VAL A 79 18.62 -21.80 -17.82
N PRO A 80 18.73 -23.15 -17.76
CA PRO A 80 17.74 -24.04 -18.33
C PRO A 80 16.45 -24.07 -17.51
N LYS A 81 15.36 -24.09 -18.28
CA LYS A 81 13.94 -24.24 -17.96
C LYS A 81 13.71 -25.46 -17.05
N SER A 82 13.64 -25.27 -15.74
CA SER A 82 13.25 -26.34 -14.81
C SER A 82 11.72 -26.38 -14.67
N GLU A 83 11.13 -27.33 -15.39
CA GLU A 83 9.79 -27.84 -15.12
C GLU A 83 9.77 -28.51 -13.75
N ALA A 84 9.00 -28.00 -12.79
CA ALA A 84 8.73 -28.77 -11.58
C ALA A 84 7.40 -28.39 -10.91
N LYS A 85 6.41 -29.23 -11.21
CA LYS A 85 5.61 -29.96 -10.20
C LYS A 85 4.56 -29.14 -9.45
N LYS A 86 3.37 -29.12 -10.07
CA LYS A 86 2.05 -28.97 -9.43
C LYS A 86 1.95 -29.93 -8.24
N ARG A 87 2.04 -29.42 -7.00
CA ARG A 87 1.57 -30.13 -5.81
C ARG A 87 0.28 -29.48 -5.33
N GLY A 88 -0.79 -30.26 -5.42
CA GLY A 88 -2.11 -29.92 -4.93
C GLY A 88 -2.08 -29.59 -3.45
N ARG A 89 -2.84 -28.57 -3.07
CA ARG A 89 -3.14 -28.27 -1.68
C ARG A 89 -4.66 -28.32 -1.52
N GLU A 90 -5.13 -29.51 -1.21
CA GLU A 90 -6.50 -29.78 -0.78
C GLU A 90 -6.71 -29.12 0.59
N ASN A 91 -7.13 -27.86 0.60
CA ASN A 91 -7.43 -27.16 1.84
C ASN A 91 -8.88 -27.45 2.25
N LYS A 92 -8.99 -28.55 2.98
CA LYS A 92 -9.91 -28.88 4.08
C LYS A 92 -11.09 -27.89 4.28
N LYS A 93 -12.24 -28.33 3.78
CA LYS A 93 -13.59 -27.83 4.05
C LYS A 93 -13.89 -27.99 5.55
N LEU A 94 -13.76 -26.92 6.35
CA LEU A 94 -14.15 -26.91 7.75
C LEU A 94 -15.40 -26.04 7.92
N VAL A 95 -16.50 -26.74 8.17
CA VAL A 95 -17.59 -26.40 9.11
C VAL A 95 -18.10 -24.96 9.05
N HIS A 96 -19.17 -24.74 8.28
CA HIS A 96 -20.06 -23.61 8.58
C HIS A 96 -21.13 -24.11 9.54
N ASN A 97 -21.16 -23.42 10.67
CA ASN A 97 -21.88 -23.70 11.88
C ASN A 97 -23.38 -23.62 11.61
N ASP A 98 -24.04 -24.75 11.82
CA ASP A 98 -25.47 -24.91 12.00
C ASP A 98 -25.84 -24.21 13.31
N SER A 99 -26.63 -23.14 13.26
CA SER A 99 -27.50 -22.64 14.35
C SER A 99 -27.87 -21.20 14.09
N SER A 100 -29.11 -21.00 13.65
CA SER A 100 -30.13 -20.30 14.44
C SER A 100 -31.24 -19.84 13.51
N GLU A 101 -32.17 -20.76 13.27
CA GLU A 101 -33.58 -20.41 13.16
C GLU A 101 -33.95 -19.44 14.27
N ASN A 102 -34.23 -18.19 13.91
CA ASN A 102 -35.05 -17.34 14.75
C ASN A 102 -36.06 -16.60 13.89
N LYS A 103 -37.25 -17.21 13.83
CA LYS A 103 -38.58 -16.59 13.85
C LYS A 103 -38.70 -15.20 13.20
N GLU A 104 -39.22 -15.23 11.98
CA GLU A 104 -40.50 -14.65 11.52
C GLU A 104 -40.99 -13.25 11.99
N PRO A 105 -41.81 -12.58 11.15
CA PRO A 105 -41.60 -11.18 10.80
C PRO A 105 -42.57 -10.26 11.52
N SER A 106 -42.07 -9.18 12.12
CA SER A 106 -42.90 -8.04 12.47
C SER A 106 -42.84 -7.02 11.34
N GLU A 107 -43.90 -7.04 10.53
CA GLU A 107 -44.33 -6.00 9.61
C GLU A 107 -44.22 -4.61 10.25
N SER A 108 -43.60 -3.65 9.56
CA SER A 108 -43.93 -2.22 9.61
C SER A 108 -43.08 -1.44 8.59
N PRO A 109 -43.66 -0.90 7.51
CA PRO A 109 -42.93 -0.26 6.42
C PRO A 109 -42.68 1.20 6.78
N THR A 110 -41.43 1.60 7.06
CA THR A 110 -41.13 3.02 7.19
C THR A 110 -39.76 3.40 6.62
N ALA A 111 -39.84 4.28 5.62
CA ALA A 111 -38.82 5.21 5.16
C ALA A 111 -37.57 4.61 4.51
N ASP A 112 -37.67 4.51 3.18
CA ASP A 112 -36.58 4.45 2.20
C ASP A 112 -35.19 4.73 2.78
N PRO A 113 -34.32 3.72 2.90
CA PRO A 113 -32.91 3.99 3.04
C PRO A 113 -32.50 4.69 1.75
N THR A 114 -32.40 6.02 1.78
CA THR A 114 -31.83 6.81 0.70
C THR A 114 -30.44 6.25 0.43
N MET A 115 -30.34 5.31 -0.52
CA MET A 115 -29.11 4.63 -0.85
C MET A 115 -28.19 5.67 -1.48
N LYS A 116 -27.32 6.24 -0.64
CA LYS A 116 -26.30 7.18 -1.09
C LYS A 116 -25.50 6.49 -2.18
N LYS A 117 -25.60 7.02 -3.40
CA LYS A 117 -24.85 6.50 -4.55
C LYS A 117 -23.36 6.45 -4.14
N PRO A 118 -22.66 5.33 -4.37
CA PRO A 118 -21.24 5.25 -4.06
C PRO A 118 -20.51 6.36 -4.83
N LEU A 119 -19.62 7.09 -4.14
CA LEU A 119 -18.94 8.25 -4.74
C LEU A 119 -18.13 7.87 -5.99
N TRP A 120 -17.66 6.63 -6.08
CA TRP A 120 -16.78 6.14 -7.16
C TRP A 120 -17.13 4.69 -7.48
N PRO A 121 -18.14 4.42 -8.34
CA PRO A 121 -18.50 3.05 -8.70
C PRO A 121 -17.43 2.43 -9.61
N CYS A 122 -17.11 1.16 -9.37
CA CYS A 122 -16.24 0.37 -10.22
C CYS A 122 -16.92 0.11 -11.57
N ALA A 123 -16.27 0.43 -12.69
CA ALA A 123 -16.84 0.24 -14.04
C ALA A 123 -17.15 -1.22 -14.38
N VAL A 124 -16.57 -2.19 -13.66
CA VAL A 124 -16.75 -3.64 -13.92
C VAL A 124 -17.85 -4.24 -13.06
N CYS A 125 -17.85 -3.97 -11.75
CA CYS A 125 -18.77 -4.61 -10.80
C CYS A 125 -19.82 -3.66 -10.20
N ASN A 126 -19.77 -2.36 -10.52
CA ASN A 126 -20.62 -1.29 -9.99
C ASN A 126 -20.62 -1.12 -8.46
N ALA A 127 -19.78 -1.85 -7.73
CA ALA A 127 -19.58 -1.65 -6.30
C ALA A 127 -18.67 -0.43 -6.01
N SER A 128 -18.66 0.05 -4.77
CA SER A 128 -17.83 1.18 -4.35
C SER A 128 -16.33 0.87 -4.46
N ALA A 129 -15.59 1.70 -5.19
CA ALA A 129 -14.17 1.57 -5.44
C ALA A 129 -13.32 2.29 -4.36
N LYS A 130 -13.51 1.95 -3.08
CA LYS A 130 -12.85 2.66 -1.96
C LYS A 130 -11.40 2.22 -1.71
N PHE A 131 -11.13 0.91 -1.70
CA PHE A 131 -9.81 0.36 -1.43
C PHE A 131 -9.36 -0.54 -2.59
N GLY A 132 -8.06 -0.48 -2.90
CA GLY A 132 -7.49 -1.27 -4.00
C GLY A 132 -8.12 -0.93 -5.34
N SER A 133 -8.38 0.36 -5.58
CA SER A 133 -8.96 0.88 -6.80
C SER A 133 -7.95 1.76 -7.53
N CYS A 134 -8.09 1.81 -8.85
CA CYS A 134 -7.29 2.66 -9.73
C CYS A 134 -8.21 3.47 -10.64
N LYS A 135 -7.77 4.69 -10.95
CA LYS A 135 -8.42 5.58 -11.91
C LYS A 135 -7.73 5.43 -13.27
N CYS A 136 -8.48 5.15 -14.32
CA CYS A 136 -7.96 5.11 -15.69
C CYS A 136 -7.56 6.52 -16.15
N LYS A 137 -6.36 6.70 -16.70
CA LYS A 137 -5.91 8.00 -17.24
C LYS A 137 -6.59 8.42 -18.56
N GLY A 138 -7.26 7.49 -19.25
CA GLY A 138 -7.95 7.76 -20.52
C GLY A 138 -9.41 8.18 -20.34
N CYS A 139 -10.21 7.36 -19.64
CA CYS A 139 -11.65 7.60 -19.47
C CYS A 139 -12.04 8.14 -18.08
N ASP A 140 -11.07 8.36 -17.19
CA ASP A 140 -11.28 8.81 -15.81
C ASP A 140 -12.17 7.92 -14.92
N GLN A 141 -12.52 6.71 -15.37
CA GLN A 141 -13.32 5.77 -14.59
C GLN A 141 -12.49 5.05 -13.54
N TRP A 142 -13.13 4.73 -12.41
CA TRP A 142 -12.54 3.93 -11.33
C TRP A 142 -12.85 2.45 -11.53
N SER A 143 -11.87 1.60 -11.22
CA SER A 143 -12.02 0.14 -11.20
C SER A 143 -11.25 -0.45 -10.02
N HIS A 144 -11.73 -1.55 -9.43
CA HIS A 144 -10.91 -2.31 -8.49
C HIS A 144 -9.77 -3.00 -9.25
N LEU A 145 -8.58 -3.00 -8.67
CA LEU A 145 -7.40 -3.70 -9.20
C LEU A 145 -7.72 -5.18 -9.48
N THR A 146 -8.51 -5.83 -8.60
CA THR A 146 -8.97 -7.21 -8.79
C THR A 146 -9.92 -7.37 -9.96
N CYS A 147 -10.83 -6.41 -10.20
CA CYS A 147 -11.77 -6.44 -11.32
C CYS A 147 -11.07 -6.32 -12.67
N VAL A 148 -9.94 -5.61 -12.74
CA VAL A 148 -9.12 -5.47 -13.96
C VAL A 148 -7.94 -6.45 -14.00
N GLY A 149 -7.80 -7.34 -13.02
CA GLY A 149 -6.75 -8.36 -12.98
C GLY A 149 -5.35 -7.83 -12.69
N ILE A 150 -5.21 -6.64 -12.10
CA ILE A 150 -3.93 -6.01 -11.78
C ILE A 150 -3.54 -6.34 -10.34
N LYS A 151 -2.30 -6.75 -10.14
CA LYS A 151 -1.73 -6.88 -8.79
C LYS A 151 -1.15 -5.54 -8.37
N MET A 152 -1.19 -5.24 -7.06
CA MET A 152 -0.64 -3.99 -6.51
C MET A 152 0.82 -3.73 -6.90
N LYS A 153 1.61 -4.80 -7.13
CA LYS A 153 3.02 -4.71 -7.55
C LYS A 153 3.20 -4.31 -9.02
N ASP A 154 2.20 -4.59 -9.85
CA ASP A 154 2.23 -4.34 -11.29
C ASP A 154 1.51 -3.00 -11.63
N PHE A 155 0.93 -2.34 -10.62
CA PHE A 155 0.24 -1.08 -10.78
C PHE A 155 1.23 0.06 -11.03
N THR A 156 0.97 0.86 -12.08
CA THR A 156 1.75 2.03 -12.44
C THR A 156 0.85 3.27 -12.48
N GLU A 157 1.40 4.46 -12.21
CA GLU A 157 0.63 5.72 -12.18
C GLU A 157 0.03 6.09 -13.55
N GLY A 158 0.54 5.52 -14.63
CA GLY A 158 0.10 5.71 -16.01
C GLY A 158 -0.93 4.69 -16.51
N TRP A 159 -1.59 3.95 -15.62
CA TRP A 159 -2.49 2.88 -16.03
C TRP A 159 -3.70 3.36 -16.86
N LYS A 160 -3.98 2.62 -17.94
CA LYS A 160 -5.16 2.78 -18.81
C LYS A 160 -5.95 1.47 -18.86
N CYS A 161 -7.27 1.56 -18.92
CA CYS A 161 -8.14 0.39 -19.05
C CYS A 161 -8.05 -0.21 -20.47
N GLY A 162 -8.42 -1.48 -20.63
CA GLY A 162 -8.35 -2.17 -21.92
C GLY A 162 -9.10 -1.46 -23.06
N ALA A 163 -10.20 -0.77 -22.74
CA ALA A 163 -10.94 0.02 -23.74
C ALA A 163 -10.15 1.24 -24.22
N CYS A 164 -9.46 1.97 -23.31
CA CYS A 164 -8.62 3.11 -23.70
C CYS A 164 -7.33 2.67 -24.41
N CYS A 165 -6.76 1.52 -24.04
CA CYS A 165 -5.60 0.98 -24.75
C CYS A 165 -5.94 0.55 -26.18
N ALA A 166 -7.20 0.18 -26.46
CA ALA A 166 -7.64 -0.20 -27.80
C ALA A 166 -7.91 0.98 -28.74
N GLN A 167 -7.88 2.22 -28.23
CA GLN A 167 -8.11 3.44 -29.01
C GLN A 167 -6.80 4.14 -29.43
N GLU A 168 -5.64 3.60 -29.06
CA GLU A 168 -4.31 4.06 -29.49
C GLU A 168 -3.79 3.21 -30.65
#